data_AF-A0A1T4M7W5-F1
#
_entry.id   AF-A0A1T4M7W5-F1
#
_cell.length_a   1.000
_cell.length_b   1.000
_cell.length_c   1.000
_cell.angle_alpha   90.00
_cell.angle_beta   90.00
_cell.angle_gamma   90.00
#
_symmetry.space_group_name_H-M   'P 1'
#
loop_
_entity.id
_entity.type
_entity.pdbx_description
1 polymer ?
#
loop_
_entity_poly.entity_id
_entity_poly.type
_entity_poly.pdbx_seq_one_letter_code
_entity_poly.pdbx_strand_id
1 'polypeptide(L)'
;MQTPLEQLMADSQSGLAQAIPALSDLASLLERHALNKYEDPAGAEKRLHRPDLADLRLEAAEMTAFKHFLFFMLMNYPDRASSVAHCLKKCYDPALTTGLCQAIAAYWQQDDAATVQLTDAITYAQGYDQFSETVLGWFKKLAMEGLPETRKSINQKFAYYRKFYDVQL
;
A
#
# COMPACT_ATOMS: atom_id res chain seq x y z
N MET A 1 28.17 3.89 10.02
CA MET A 1 26.94 3.73 10.83
C MET A 1 25.79 3.77 9.86
N GLN A 2 24.90 2.78 9.87
CA GLN A 2 23.67 2.83 9.07
C GLN A 2 22.67 3.78 9.74
N THR A 3 21.95 4.54 8.94
CA THR A 3 20.84 5.38 9.42
C THR A 3 19.64 4.51 9.82
N PRO A 4 18.70 5.02 10.63
CA PRO A 4 17.48 4.28 10.98
C PRO A 4 16.66 3.83 9.75
N LEU A 5 16.65 4.63 8.68
CA LEU A 5 15.96 4.29 7.43
C LEU A 5 16.67 3.19 6.64
N GLU A 6 18.01 3.25 6.55
CA GLU A 6 18.81 2.20 5.93
C GLU A 6 18.63 0.86 6.65
N GLN A 7 18.63 0.88 7.99
CA GLN A 7 18.35 -0.31 8.79
C GLN A 7 16.95 -0.84 8.53
N LEU A 8 15.94 0.03 8.46
CA LEU A 8 14.55 -0.36 8.20
C LEU A 8 14.39 -1.04 6.82
N MET A 9 15.08 -0.52 5.80
CA MET A 9 15.11 -1.12 4.46
C MET A 9 15.83 -2.47 4.46
N ALA A 10 16.94 -2.61 5.20
CA ALA A 10 17.66 -3.86 5.34
C ALA A 10 16.82 -4.92 6.07
N ASP A 11 16.17 -4.54 7.17
CA ASP A 11 15.29 -5.41 7.94
C ASP A 11 14.10 -5.88 7.10
N SER A 12 13.53 -5.00 6.28
CA SER A 12 12.43 -5.34 5.35
C SER A 12 12.81 -6.40 4.31
N GLN A 13 14.09 -6.49 3.96
CA GLN A 13 14.66 -7.49 3.02
C GLN A 13 15.13 -8.77 3.71
N SER A 14 15.21 -8.78 5.03
CA SER A 14 15.70 -9.93 5.81
C SER A 14 14.71 -11.10 5.82
N GLY A 15 14.92 -12.08 6.71
CA GLY A 15 13.98 -13.19 6.90
C GLY A 15 12.60 -12.72 7.36
N LEU A 16 11.56 -13.47 7.02
CA LEU A 16 10.15 -13.11 7.28
C LEU A 16 9.88 -12.59 8.70
N ALA A 17 10.44 -13.24 9.72
CA ALA A 17 10.22 -12.87 11.13
C ALA A 17 10.65 -11.43 11.45
N GLN A 18 11.67 -10.91 10.76
CA GLN A 18 12.17 -9.54 10.93
C GLN A 18 11.60 -8.60 9.87
N ALA A 19 11.35 -9.10 8.66
CA ALA A 19 10.76 -8.31 7.58
C ALA A 19 9.34 -7.83 7.88
N ILE A 20 8.48 -8.66 8.48
CA ILE A 20 7.08 -8.30 8.73
C ILE A 20 6.95 -7.13 9.74
N PRO A 21 7.61 -7.15 10.92
CA PRO A 21 7.65 -5.99 11.81
C PRO A 21 8.22 -4.74 11.13
N ALA A 22 9.32 -4.88 10.36
CA ALA A 22 9.94 -3.75 9.67
C ALA A 22 9.01 -3.10 8.63
N LEU A 23 8.27 -3.91 7.86
CA LEU A 23 7.27 -3.41 6.92
C LEU A 23 6.09 -2.74 7.65
N SER A 24 5.70 -3.22 8.83
CA SER A 24 4.70 -2.56 9.67
C SER A 24 5.17 -1.19 10.15
N ASP A 25 6.42 -1.09 10.63
CA ASP A 25 7.03 0.17 11.03
C ASP A 25 7.11 1.15 9.84
N LEU A 26 7.52 0.65 8.67
CA LEU A 26 7.57 1.42 7.43
C LEU A 26 6.19 1.94 7.02
N ALA A 27 5.15 1.10 7.05
CA ALA A 27 3.78 1.52 6.76
C ALA A 27 3.31 2.65 7.69
N SER A 28 3.63 2.57 8.98
CA SER A 28 3.33 3.62 9.96
C SER A 28 4.06 4.93 9.66
N LEU A 29 5.32 4.85 9.25
CA LEU A 29 6.14 6.00 8.87
C LEU A 29 5.61 6.69 7.60
N LEU A 30 5.24 5.89 6.59
CA LEU A 30 4.67 6.37 5.33
C LEU A 30 3.31 7.05 5.56
N GLU A 31 2.41 6.42 6.33
CA GLU A 31 1.10 7.00 6.66
C GLU A 31 1.25 8.33 7.40
N ARG A 32 2.18 8.39 8.37
CA ARG A 32 2.43 9.62 9.11
C ARG A 32 2.87 10.75 8.19
N HIS A 33 3.82 10.48 7.30
CA HIS A 33 4.31 11.49 6.36
C HIS A 33 3.21 11.92 5.40
N ALA A 34 2.53 10.97 4.76
CA ALA A 34 1.50 11.26 3.76
C ALA A 34 0.32 12.06 4.33
N LEU A 35 -0.02 11.87 5.61
CA LEU A 35 -1.10 12.59 6.29
C LEU A 35 -0.62 13.77 7.16
N ASN A 36 0.68 14.10 7.15
CA ASN A 36 1.30 15.12 8.00
C ASN A 36 0.98 14.99 9.50
N LYS A 37 0.93 13.75 10.02
CA LYS A 37 0.54 13.42 11.41
C LYS A 37 1.73 13.36 12.38
N TYR A 38 2.68 14.28 12.25
CA TYR A 38 3.89 14.26 13.09
C TYR A 38 3.63 14.58 14.56
N GLU A 39 2.57 15.33 14.83
CA GLU A 39 2.20 15.77 16.18
C GLU A 39 1.04 14.94 16.76
N ASP A 40 0.65 13.85 16.09
CA ASP A 40 -0.44 12.97 16.54
C ASP A 40 0.00 12.09 17.73
N PRO A 41 -0.55 12.29 18.94
CA PRO A 41 -0.16 11.53 20.13
C PRO A 41 -0.45 10.04 19.99
N ALA A 42 -1.57 9.67 19.35
CA ALA A 42 -1.92 8.27 19.11
C ALA A 42 -0.95 7.60 18.13
N GLY A 43 -0.38 8.39 17.22
CA GLY A 43 0.71 7.94 16.35
C GLY A 43 2.01 7.69 17.13
N ALA A 44 2.34 8.56 18.09
CA ALA A 44 3.55 8.43 18.90
C ALA A 44 3.53 7.15 19.76
N GLU A 45 2.39 6.82 20.37
CA GLU A 45 2.23 5.58 21.17
C GLU A 45 2.50 4.31 20.36
N LYS A 46 2.07 4.27 19.09
CA LYS A 46 2.30 3.13 18.18
C LYS A 46 3.77 2.90 17.80
N ARG A 47 4.67 3.83 18.15
CA ARG A 47 6.10 3.77 17.82
C ARG A 47 7.01 3.76 19.05
N LEU A 48 6.45 3.51 20.24
CA LEU A 48 7.25 3.44 21.48
C LEU A 48 8.34 2.35 21.43
N HIS A 49 8.15 1.29 20.64
CA HIS A 49 9.15 0.24 20.42
C HIS A 49 10.28 0.64 19.45
N ARG A 50 10.13 1.75 18.73
CA ARG A 50 11.10 2.30 17.75
C ARG A 50 11.32 3.80 17.98
N PRO A 51 11.95 4.19 19.11
CA PRO A 51 12.21 5.60 19.42
C PRO A 51 13.09 6.28 18.36
N ASP A 52 13.95 5.51 17.67
CA ASP A 52 14.76 5.97 16.54
C ASP A 52 13.93 6.46 15.35
N LEU A 53 12.71 5.93 15.17
CA LEU A 53 11.77 6.35 14.13
C LEU A 53 10.74 7.37 14.65
N ALA A 54 10.61 7.54 15.96
CA ALA A 54 9.56 8.36 16.56
C ALA A 54 9.64 9.83 16.13
N ASP A 55 10.83 10.41 16.04
CA ASP A 55 11.02 11.82 15.67
C ASP A 55 11.37 12.01 14.18
N LEU A 56 11.51 10.92 13.43
CA LEU A 56 11.96 10.96 12.05
C LEU A 56 10.90 11.55 11.11
N ARG A 57 11.25 12.67 10.47
CA ARG A 57 10.46 13.27 9.40
C ARG A 57 11.05 12.89 8.05
N LEU A 58 10.26 12.20 7.23
CA LEU A 58 10.66 11.86 5.87
C LEU A 58 10.74 13.12 5.00
N GLU A 59 11.78 13.20 4.19
CA GLU A 59 11.87 14.14 3.08
C GLU A 59 11.20 13.58 1.82
N ALA A 60 10.88 14.45 0.87
CA ALA A 60 10.27 14.04 -0.40
C ALA A 60 11.14 13.06 -1.20
N ALA A 61 12.47 13.22 -1.12
CA ALA A 61 13.42 12.32 -1.75
C ALA A 61 13.38 10.91 -1.12
N GLU A 62 13.31 10.82 0.20
CA GLU A 62 13.21 9.55 0.93
C GLU A 62 11.89 8.86 0.64
N MET A 63 10.77 9.60 0.61
CA MET A 63 9.47 9.06 0.23
C MET A 63 9.50 8.47 -1.19
N THR A 64 10.19 9.14 -2.13
CA THR A 64 10.37 8.63 -3.49
C THR A 64 11.23 7.36 -3.51
N ALA A 65 12.31 7.32 -2.73
CA ALA A 65 13.15 6.13 -2.59
C ALA A 65 12.36 4.95 -2.01
N PHE A 66 11.52 5.18 -0.99
CA PHE A 66 10.67 4.14 -0.41
C PHE A 66 9.65 3.59 -1.40
N LYS A 67 9.04 4.43 -2.24
CA LYS A 67 8.11 3.95 -3.28
C LYS A 67 8.80 3.00 -4.25
N HIS A 68 9.98 3.36 -4.75
CA HIS A 68 10.77 2.47 -5.63
C HIS A 68 11.18 1.18 -4.91
N PHE A 69 11.62 1.30 -3.66
CA PHE A 69 11.97 0.16 -2.82
C PHE A 69 10.78 -0.80 -2.64
N LEU A 70 9.58 -0.30 -2.37
CA LEU A 70 8.39 -1.13 -2.20
C LEU A 70 8.01 -1.89 -3.48
N PHE A 71 8.13 -1.26 -4.66
CA PHE A 71 7.93 -1.99 -5.92
C PHE A 71 9.01 -3.03 -6.16
N PHE A 72 10.28 -2.74 -5.83
CA PHE A 72 11.34 -3.74 -5.83
C PHE A 72 11.00 -4.91 -4.90
N MET A 73 10.49 -4.63 -3.69
CA MET A 73 10.12 -5.63 -2.71
C MET A 73 8.99 -6.53 -3.21
N LEU A 74 7.95 -5.97 -3.84
CA LEU A 74 6.90 -6.78 -4.48
C LEU A 74 7.53 -7.77 -5.46
N MET A 75 8.34 -7.30 -6.40
CA MET A 75 8.87 -8.15 -7.48
C MET A 75 9.83 -9.25 -7.00
N ASN A 76 10.53 -9.05 -5.89
CA ASN A 76 11.62 -9.94 -5.45
C ASN A 76 11.28 -10.76 -4.20
N TYR A 77 10.23 -10.40 -3.47
CA TYR A 77 9.85 -11.05 -2.21
C TYR A 77 8.34 -11.32 -2.17
N PRO A 78 7.87 -12.34 -2.91
CA PRO A 78 6.44 -12.65 -3.00
C PRO A 78 5.84 -13.12 -1.66
N ASP A 79 6.67 -13.69 -0.77
CA ASP A 79 6.30 -14.14 0.59
C ASP A 79 5.80 -13.02 1.50
N ARG A 80 6.07 -11.76 1.14
CA ARG A 80 5.66 -10.56 1.90
C ARG A 80 4.85 -9.57 1.05
N ALA A 81 4.34 -10.01 -0.11
CA ALA A 81 3.64 -9.14 -1.06
C ALA A 81 2.48 -8.36 -0.41
N SER A 82 1.69 -9.02 0.43
CA SER A 82 0.58 -8.37 1.16
C SER A 82 1.05 -7.23 2.08
N SER A 83 2.13 -7.43 2.86
CA SER A 83 2.68 -6.40 3.74
C SER A 83 3.31 -5.24 2.96
N VAL A 84 3.94 -5.52 1.82
CA VAL A 84 4.50 -4.49 0.94
C VAL A 84 3.38 -3.69 0.26
N ALA A 85 2.34 -4.35 -0.23
CA ALA A 85 1.15 -3.69 -0.78
C ALA A 85 0.44 -2.83 0.28
N HIS A 86 0.43 -3.28 1.54
CA HIS A 86 -0.05 -2.46 2.66
C HIS A 86 0.76 -1.16 2.83
N CYS A 87 2.08 -1.22 2.69
CA CYS A 87 2.92 -0.02 2.72
C CYS A 87 2.56 0.95 1.58
N LEU A 88 2.42 0.45 0.36
CA LEU A 88 2.03 1.25 -0.80
C LEU A 88 0.66 1.93 -0.61
N LYS A 89 -0.29 1.24 0.03
CA LYS A 89 -1.58 1.83 0.41
C LYS A 89 -1.44 3.04 1.32
N LYS A 90 -0.44 3.04 2.21
CA LYS A 90 -0.17 4.14 3.15
C LYS A 90 0.53 5.35 2.52
N CYS A 91 0.94 5.26 1.25
CA CYS A 91 1.52 6.40 0.55
C CYS A 91 0.46 7.43 0.10
N TYR A 92 -0.81 7.03 -0.07
CA TYR A 92 -1.91 7.88 -0.56
C TYR A 92 -1.56 8.68 -1.84
N ASP A 93 -0.74 8.09 -2.71
CA ASP A 93 -0.17 8.77 -3.87
C ASP A 93 -0.75 8.23 -5.19
N PRO A 94 -1.55 9.04 -5.93
CA PRO A 94 -2.15 8.61 -7.19
C PRO A 94 -1.11 8.37 -8.29
N ALA A 95 0.11 8.92 -8.18
CA ALA A 95 1.19 8.68 -9.14
C ALA A 95 1.64 7.21 -9.17
N LEU A 96 1.31 6.43 -8.13
CA LEU A 96 1.63 5.00 -8.06
C LEU A 96 0.68 4.13 -8.89
N THR A 97 -0.46 4.67 -9.37
CA THR A 97 -1.55 3.90 -10.01
C THR A 97 -1.05 2.97 -11.11
N THR A 98 -0.17 3.44 -12.00
CA THR A 98 0.39 2.61 -13.09
C THR A 98 1.14 1.41 -12.55
N GLY A 99 2.02 1.61 -11.56
CA GLY A 99 2.76 0.52 -10.92
C GLY A 99 1.85 -0.44 -10.14
N LEU A 100 0.82 0.09 -9.48
CA LEU A 100 -0.18 -0.70 -8.77
C LEU A 100 -0.97 -1.61 -9.74
N CYS A 101 -1.39 -1.10 -10.90
CA CYS A 101 -2.04 -1.92 -11.92
C CYS A 101 -1.13 -3.03 -12.46
N GLN A 102 0.17 -2.75 -12.64
CA GLN A 102 1.15 -3.78 -13.04
C GLN A 102 1.32 -4.84 -11.95
N ALA A 103 1.37 -4.44 -10.68
CA ALA A 103 1.41 -5.38 -9.56
C ALA A 103 0.13 -6.23 -9.47
N ILE A 104 -1.04 -5.64 -9.65
CA ILE A 104 -2.31 -6.39 -9.71
C ILE A 104 -2.24 -7.46 -10.81
N ALA A 105 -1.69 -7.13 -11.98
CA ALA A 105 -1.53 -8.10 -13.07
C ALA A 105 -0.70 -9.33 -12.66
N ALA A 106 0.30 -9.15 -11.80
CA ALA A 106 1.12 -10.23 -11.27
C ALA A 106 0.38 -11.03 -10.17
N TYR A 107 -0.32 -10.37 -9.25
CA TYR A 107 -0.82 -11.01 -8.01
C TYR A 107 -2.27 -11.47 -8.02
N TRP A 108 -3.11 -10.99 -8.94
CA TRP A 108 -4.58 -11.13 -8.83
C TRP A 108 -5.14 -12.56 -8.77
N GLN A 109 -4.36 -13.57 -9.19
CA GLN A 109 -4.71 -14.99 -9.10
C GLN A 109 -3.80 -15.78 -8.13
N GLN A 110 -2.84 -15.11 -7.49
CA GLN A 110 -1.80 -15.76 -6.69
C GLN A 110 -1.90 -15.38 -5.20
N ASP A 111 -2.21 -14.13 -4.90
CA ASP A 111 -2.28 -13.61 -3.54
C ASP A 111 -3.49 -12.67 -3.38
N ASP A 112 -4.52 -13.20 -2.73
CA ASP A 112 -5.78 -12.50 -2.50
C ASP A 112 -5.57 -11.27 -1.59
N ALA A 113 -4.76 -11.43 -0.53
CA ALA A 113 -4.52 -10.38 0.44
C ALA A 113 -3.73 -9.23 -0.19
N ALA A 114 -2.68 -9.52 -0.95
CA ALA A 114 -1.92 -8.50 -1.67
C ALA A 114 -2.82 -7.76 -2.69
N THR A 115 -3.63 -8.50 -3.44
CA THR A 115 -4.52 -7.90 -4.44
C THR A 115 -5.54 -6.95 -3.81
N VAL A 116 -6.12 -7.32 -2.67
CA VAL A 116 -6.99 -6.43 -1.89
C VAL A 116 -6.23 -5.16 -1.49
N GLN A 117 -5.03 -5.26 -0.91
CA GLN A 117 -4.25 -4.08 -0.51
C GLN A 117 -3.89 -3.18 -1.70
N LEU A 118 -3.54 -3.75 -2.86
CA LEU A 118 -3.21 -3.00 -4.07
C LEU A 118 -4.42 -2.24 -4.61
N THR A 119 -5.60 -2.87 -4.63
CA THR A 119 -6.83 -2.18 -5.05
C THR A 119 -7.22 -1.10 -4.06
N ASP A 120 -7.09 -1.35 -2.76
CA ASP A 120 -7.31 -0.35 -1.72
C ASP A 120 -6.36 0.86 -1.89
N ALA A 121 -5.08 0.63 -2.21
CA ALA A 121 -4.10 1.69 -2.45
C ALA A 121 -4.57 2.65 -3.55
N ILE A 122 -5.14 2.12 -4.64
CA ILE A 122 -5.73 2.95 -5.70
C ILE A 122 -6.94 3.72 -5.14
N THR A 123 -7.87 3.05 -4.46
CA THR A 123 -9.10 3.71 -3.96
C THR A 123 -8.87 4.75 -2.88
N TYR A 124 -7.76 4.66 -2.15
CA TYR A 124 -7.43 5.61 -1.07
C TYR A 124 -6.66 6.82 -1.60
N ALA A 125 -6.00 6.69 -2.75
CA ALA A 125 -5.24 7.76 -3.37
C ALA A 125 -6.09 8.66 -4.29
N GLN A 126 -7.19 8.15 -4.84
CA GLN A 126 -8.01 8.89 -5.79
C GLN A 126 -9.49 8.46 -5.78
N GLY A 127 -10.38 9.40 -6.15
CA GLY A 127 -11.82 9.19 -6.24
C GLY A 127 -12.23 8.34 -7.44
N TYR A 128 -13.45 7.80 -7.42
CA TYR A 128 -13.97 6.98 -8.53
C TYR A 128 -14.00 7.75 -9.85
N ASP A 129 -14.36 9.04 -9.81
CA ASP A 129 -14.40 9.98 -10.93
C ASP A 129 -13.02 10.25 -11.55
N GLN A 130 -11.94 9.86 -10.86
CA GLN A 130 -10.56 10.00 -11.30
C GLN A 130 -9.98 8.69 -11.86
N PHE A 131 -10.73 7.59 -11.80
CA PHE A 131 -10.24 6.30 -12.30
C PHE A 131 -10.13 6.30 -13.82
N SER A 132 -8.94 5.91 -14.31
CA SER A 132 -8.74 5.65 -15.72
C SER A 132 -9.47 4.38 -16.17
N GLU A 133 -9.64 4.23 -17.49
CA GLU A 133 -10.19 3.01 -18.08
C GLU A 133 -9.39 1.76 -17.68
N THR A 134 -8.07 1.88 -17.50
CA THR A 134 -7.22 0.78 -17.05
C THR A 134 -7.58 0.33 -15.64
N VAL A 135 -7.78 1.26 -14.70
CA VAL A 135 -8.20 0.95 -13.32
C VAL A 135 -9.57 0.30 -13.33
N LEU A 136 -10.54 0.89 -14.05
CA LEU A 136 -11.88 0.35 -14.15
C LEU A 136 -11.91 -1.03 -14.80
N GLY A 137 -11.09 -1.26 -15.83
CA GLY A 137 -10.93 -2.55 -16.48
C GLY A 137 -10.42 -3.61 -15.51
N TRP A 138 -9.38 -3.29 -14.72
CA TRP A 138 -8.91 -4.17 -13.66
C TRP A 138 -9.99 -4.45 -12.63
N PHE A 139 -10.68 -3.44 -12.12
CA PHE A 139 -11.70 -3.64 -11.09
C PHE A 139 -12.85 -4.51 -11.59
N LYS A 140 -13.33 -4.28 -12.82
CA LYS A 140 -14.37 -5.14 -13.43
C LYS A 140 -13.90 -6.60 -13.54
N LYS A 141 -12.68 -6.81 -14.02
CA LYS A 141 -12.08 -8.15 -14.09
C LYS A 141 -11.98 -8.81 -12.71
N LEU A 142 -11.48 -8.08 -11.71
CA LEU A 142 -11.35 -8.57 -10.35
C LEU A 142 -12.69 -8.89 -9.69
N ALA A 143 -13.76 -8.15 -10.01
CA ALA A 143 -15.11 -8.43 -9.52
C ALA A 143 -15.67 -9.76 -10.04
N MET A 144 -15.35 -10.10 -11.29
CA MET A 144 -15.85 -11.30 -11.97
C MET A 144 -14.97 -12.53 -11.70
N GLU A 145 -13.66 -12.37 -11.81
CA GLU A 145 -12.70 -13.47 -11.91
C GLU A 145 -11.70 -13.51 -10.75
N GLY A 146 -11.66 -12.49 -9.89
CA GLY A 146 -10.70 -12.43 -8.78
C GLY A 146 -10.86 -13.57 -7.78
N LEU A 147 -9.88 -13.68 -6.88
CA LEU A 147 -9.96 -14.56 -5.72
C LEU A 147 -11.09 -14.12 -4.75
N PRO A 148 -11.55 -15.00 -3.84
CA PRO A 148 -12.78 -14.77 -3.07
C PRO A 148 -12.86 -13.44 -2.32
N GLU A 149 -11.82 -13.05 -1.56
CA GLU A 149 -11.84 -11.82 -0.79
C GLU A 149 -11.67 -10.59 -1.68
N THR A 150 -10.87 -10.68 -2.75
CA THR A 150 -10.76 -9.64 -3.77
C THR A 150 -12.10 -9.38 -4.43
N ARG A 151 -12.81 -10.41 -4.90
CA ARG A 151 -14.16 -10.25 -5.48
C ARG A 151 -15.11 -9.57 -4.52
N LYS A 152 -15.15 -10.03 -3.28
CA LYS A 152 -15.99 -9.45 -2.23
C LYS A 152 -15.64 -7.98 -1.99
N SER A 153 -14.36 -7.66 -1.84
CA SER A 153 -13.86 -6.29 -1.64
C SER A 153 -14.20 -5.36 -2.80
N ILE A 154 -14.02 -5.79 -4.05
CA ILE A 154 -14.35 -5.00 -5.23
C ILE A 154 -15.87 -4.83 -5.38
N ASN A 155 -16.66 -5.88 -5.16
CA ASN A 155 -18.12 -5.77 -5.25
C ASN A 155 -18.69 -4.79 -4.20
N GLN A 156 -18.09 -4.73 -3.00
CA GLN A 156 -18.43 -3.72 -2.00
C GLN A 156 -18.09 -2.30 -2.47
N LYS A 157 -16.92 -2.10 -3.09
CA LYS A 157 -16.54 -0.82 -3.69
C LYS A 157 -17.51 -0.40 -4.80
N PHE A 158 -17.89 -1.30 -5.70
CA PHE A 158 -18.88 -1.02 -6.74
C PHE A 158 -20.25 -0.68 -6.15
N ALA A 159 -20.72 -1.39 -5.13
CA ALA A 159 -21.97 -1.04 -4.45
C ALA A 159 -21.91 0.36 -3.83
N TYR A 160 -20.78 0.74 -3.25
CA TYR A 160 -20.54 2.11 -2.77
C TYR A 160 -20.58 3.13 -3.92
N TYR A 161 -19.89 2.87 -5.05
CA TYR A 161 -19.88 3.81 -6.18
C TYR A 161 -21.26 4.00 -6.80
N ARG A 162 -22.06 2.94 -6.96
CA ARG A 162 -23.45 3.06 -7.44
C ARG A 162 -24.28 3.97 -6.54
N LYS A 163 -24.09 3.87 -5.21
CA LYS A 163 -24.84 4.65 -4.23
C LYS A 163 -24.45 6.14 -4.24
N PHE A 164 -23.18 6.47 -4.43
CA PHE A 164 -22.67 7.82 -4.23
C PHE A 164 -22.27 8.57 -5.51
N TYR A 165 -22.10 7.88 -6.63
CA TYR A 165 -21.66 8.45 -7.91
C TYR A 165 -22.65 8.19 -9.06
N ASP A 166 -23.81 7.59 -8.79
CA ASP A 166 -24.89 7.28 -9.77
C ASP A 166 -24.39 6.54 -11.04
N VAL A 167 -23.48 5.59 -10.83
CA VAL A 167 -22.82 4.87 -11.93
C VAL A 167 -23.57 3.58 -12.24
N GLN A 168 -23.82 3.29 -13.51
CA GLN A 168 -24.22 1.96 -13.97
C GLN A 168 -22.97 1.09 -14.23
N LEU A 169 -22.60 0.28 -13.22
CA LEU A 169 -21.44 -0.62 -13.22
C LEU A 169 -21.81 -2.08 -13.47
#